data_AF-M6BQN2-F1
#
_entry.id   AF-M6BQN2-F1
#
_cell.length_a   1.000
_cell.length_b   1.000
_cell.length_c   1.000
_cell.angle_alpha   90.00
_cell.angle_beta   90.00
_cell.angle_gamma   90.00
#
_symmetry.space_group_name_H-M   'P 1'
#
loop_
_entity.id
_entity.type
_entity.pdbx_description
1 polymer ?
#
loop_
_entity_poly.entity_id
_entity_poly.type
_entity_poly.pdbx_seq_one_letter_code
_entity_poly.pdbx_strand_id
1 'polypeptide(L)'
;MLPPIVERDLTNFEHSHELYEILVNQISDSILVTDAQLEFPGPKIIFANPAFCKMTGYLKDELIGQTPRILQGPLTNRKTMRDLKRSLTQGKDFSGETINYKKDGSSYNVEWHISAIQDSSGKILCFISIQRDITEKVKKGESVTRHLRLEMGITSATQILLSTSVELKILKYAMEQFLVFVDSERLYLFKNSENADLAELYLEVNDPSLDTSEIPTTQLITYKEDYIRWKKIFSSGGYL
;
A
#
# COMPACT_ATOMS: atom_id res chain seq x y z
N MET A 1 20.77 34.29 14.08
CA MET A 1 19.40 33.90 14.49
C MET A 1 19.16 32.51 13.89
N LEU A 2 19.14 31.46 14.71
CA LEU A 2 18.88 30.09 14.24
C LEU A 2 17.38 29.95 13.94
N PRO A 3 16.97 29.23 12.87
CA PRO A 3 15.56 29.01 12.59
C PRO A 3 14.91 28.16 13.70
N PRO A 4 13.59 28.29 13.93
CA PRO A 4 12.90 27.49 14.94
C PRO A 4 12.99 26.02 14.58
N ILE A 5 13.29 25.18 15.57
CA ILE A 5 13.12 23.73 15.47
C ILE A 5 11.62 23.50 15.38
N VAL A 6 11.14 23.08 14.21
CA VAL A 6 9.75 22.62 14.04
C VAL A 6 9.60 21.34 14.85
N GLU A 7 8.97 21.44 16.01
CA GLU A 7 8.51 20.27 16.76
C GLU A 7 7.56 19.49 15.84
N ARG A 8 7.98 18.29 15.44
CA ARG A 8 7.10 17.36 14.71
C ARG A 8 5.93 17.04 15.63
N ASP A 9 4.73 17.41 15.22
CA ASP A 9 3.49 17.09 15.92
C ASP A 9 3.25 15.56 15.89
N LEU A 10 3.70 14.89 16.95
CA LEU A 10 3.69 13.43 17.12
C LEU A 10 2.25 12.86 17.10
N THR A 11 1.28 13.68 17.52
CA THR A 11 -0.13 13.32 17.65
C THR A 11 -0.79 13.01 16.31
N ASN A 12 -0.46 13.76 15.25
CA ASN A 12 -1.00 13.54 13.90
C ASN A 12 -0.40 12.29 13.22
N PHE A 13 0.83 11.92 13.59
CA PHE A 13 1.49 10.70 13.12
C PHE A 13 0.89 9.44 13.76
N GLU A 14 0.57 9.51 15.06
CA GLU A 14 -0.03 8.41 15.81
C GLU A 14 -1.44 8.05 15.30
N HIS A 15 -2.29 9.05 15.01
CA HIS A 15 -3.65 8.79 14.47
C HIS A 15 -3.66 8.23 13.04
N SER A 16 -2.72 8.69 12.19
CA SER A 16 -2.50 8.11 10.84
C SER A 16 -2.08 6.64 10.94
N HIS A 17 -1.26 6.29 11.93
CA HIS A 17 -0.85 4.92 12.23
C HIS A 17 -2.02 4.05 12.71
N GLU A 18 -2.88 4.57 13.59
CA GLU A 18 -4.04 3.82 14.11
C GLU A 18 -5.06 3.47 13.01
N LEU A 19 -5.37 4.42 12.13
CA LEU A 19 -6.30 4.19 11.02
C LEU A 19 -5.73 3.23 9.97
N TYR A 20 -4.42 3.33 9.72
CA TYR A 20 -3.67 2.36 8.93
C TYR A 20 -3.77 0.95 9.51
N GLU A 21 -3.59 0.78 10.82
CA GLU A 21 -3.72 -0.54 11.44
C GLU A 21 -5.14 -1.07 11.25
N ILE A 22 -6.17 -0.24 11.44
CA ILE A 22 -7.58 -0.66 11.29
C ILE A 22 -7.88 -1.14 9.86
N LEU A 23 -7.52 -0.34 8.84
CA LEU A 23 -7.84 -0.64 7.43
C LEU A 23 -7.10 -1.89 6.95
N VAL A 24 -5.82 -1.99 7.27
CA VAL A 24 -4.99 -3.12 6.86
C VAL A 24 -5.33 -4.40 7.65
N ASN A 25 -5.83 -4.27 8.88
CA ASN A 25 -6.36 -5.39 9.67
C ASN A 25 -7.71 -5.91 9.16
N GLN A 26 -8.50 -5.06 8.49
CA GLN A 26 -9.80 -5.46 7.91
C GLN A 26 -9.66 -6.15 6.54
N ILE A 27 -8.56 -5.92 5.81
CA ILE A 27 -8.32 -6.58 4.54
C ILE A 27 -7.97 -8.04 4.79
N SER A 28 -8.80 -8.92 4.24
CA SER A 28 -8.65 -10.38 4.38
C SER A 28 -7.51 -10.94 3.52
N ASP A 29 -7.10 -10.22 2.48
CA ASP A 29 -5.99 -10.61 1.63
C ASP A 29 -4.64 -10.29 2.29
N SER A 30 -3.67 -11.18 2.10
CA SER A 30 -2.34 -11.03 2.66
C SER A 30 -1.54 -9.99 1.86
N ILE A 31 -1.03 -8.95 2.53
CA ILE A 31 -0.29 -7.84 1.93
C ILE A 31 1.13 -7.78 2.47
N LEU A 32 2.07 -7.55 1.56
CA LEU A 32 3.50 -7.41 1.83
C LEU A 32 4.05 -6.24 1.01
N VAL A 33 4.87 -5.37 1.63
CA VAL A 33 5.63 -4.34 0.91
C VAL A 33 7.11 -4.53 1.18
N THR A 34 7.90 -4.39 0.13
CA THR A 34 9.37 -4.45 0.22
C THR A 34 10.01 -3.19 -0.33
N ASP A 35 11.27 -2.95 0.04
CA ASP A 35 12.11 -2.00 -0.68
C ASP A 35 12.33 -2.43 -2.16
N ALA A 36 13.00 -1.57 -2.94
CA ALA A 36 13.26 -1.80 -4.36
C ALA A 36 14.53 -2.62 -4.65
N GLN A 37 15.26 -3.12 -3.64
CA GLN A 37 16.59 -3.70 -3.83
C GLN A 37 16.52 -5.15 -4.33
N LEU A 38 16.57 -5.36 -5.65
CA LEU A 38 16.45 -6.69 -6.26
C LEU A 38 17.75 -7.52 -6.26
N GLU A 39 18.89 -6.91 -5.94
CA GLU A 39 20.16 -7.62 -5.79
C GLU A 39 20.14 -8.58 -4.61
N PHE A 40 20.94 -9.66 -4.69
CA PHE A 40 21.00 -10.65 -3.62
C PHE A 40 21.38 -9.99 -2.27
N PRO A 41 20.67 -10.25 -1.16
CA PRO A 41 19.72 -11.35 -0.92
C PRO A 41 18.31 -11.18 -1.50
N GLY A 42 17.98 -10.02 -2.07
CA GLY A 42 16.67 -9.63 -2.58
C GLY A 42 16.07 -8.52 -1.73
N PRO A 43 14.86 -8.06 -2.09
CA PRO A 43 14.26 -6.90 -1.45
C PRO A 43 13.86 -7.24 -0.01
N LYS A 44 13.96 -6.26 0.87
CA LYS A 44 13.64 -6.42 2.29
C LYS A 44 12.21 -6.00 2.57
N ILE A 45 11.52 -6.77 3.40
CA ILE A 45 10.18 -6.48 3.87
C ILE A 45 10.23 -5.24 4.76
N ILE A 46 9.49 -4.21 4.37
CA ILE A 46 9.31 -2.99 5.16
C ILE A 46 7.93 -2.95 5.80
N PHE A 47 6.99 -3.76 5.31
CA PHE A 47 5.66 -3.89 5.85
C PHE A 47 5.03 -5.25 5.57
N ALA A 48 4.28 -5.77 6.53
CA ALA A 48 3.42 -6.94 6.38
C ALA A 48 2.15 -6.75 7.22
N ASN A 49 0.98 -7.07 6.65
CA ASN A 49 -0.28 -7.01 7.40
C ASN A 49 -0.53 -8.25 8.26
N PRO A 50 -1.47 -8.21 9.23
CA PRO A 50 -1.77 -9.40 10.03
C PRO A 50 -2.32 -10.57 9.24
N ALA A 51 -2.98 -10.36 8.10
CA ALA A 51 -3.36 -11.45 7.21
C ALA A 51 -2.14 -12.21 6.67
N PHE A 52 -1.06 -11.50 6.30
CA PHE A 52 0.22 -12.11 5.90
C PHE A 52 0.87 -12.86 7.06
N CYS A 53 0.90 -12.27 8.27
CA CYS A 53 1.41 -12.94 9.47
C CYS A 53 0.63 -14.25 9.75
N LYS A 54 -0.70 -14.18 9.72
CA LYS A 54 -1.59 -15.34 9.93
C LYS A 54 -1.40 -16.41 8.85
N MET A 55 -1.26 -16.01 7.59
CA MET A 55 -1.06 -16.93 6.46
C MET A 55 0.27 -17.68 6.56
N THR A 56 1.33 -16.99 6.97
CA THR A 56 2.71 -17.54 6.96
C THR A 56 3.15 -18.13 8.30
N GLY A 57 2.46 -17.79 9.39
CA GLY A 57 2.81 -18.20 10.75
C GLY A 57 3.98 -17.44 11.37
N TYR A 58 4.49 -16.41 10.69
CA TYR A 58 5.52 -15.52 11.23
C TYR A 58 4.90 -14.36 11.99
N LEU A 59 5.60 -13.88 13.02
CA LEU A 59 5.28 -12.62 13.68
C LEU A 59 5.79 -11.45 12.84
N LYS A 60 5.15 -10.28 12.97
CA LYS A 60 5.54 -9.05 12.26
C LYS A 60 7.03 -8.74 12.45
N ASP A 61 7.51 -8.78 13.70
CA ASP A 61 8.90 -8.46 14.03
C ASP A 61 9.93 -9.45 13.46
N GLU A 62 9.49 -10.68 13.15
CA GLU A 62 10.33 -11.67 12.48
C GLU A 62 10.38 -11.47 10.96
N LEU A 63 9.42 -10.74 10.40
CA LEU A 63 9.30 -10.46 8.97
C LEU A 63 10.03 -9.19 8.57
N ILE A 64 9.93 -8.12 9.36
CA ILE A 64 10.52 -6.83 9.01
C ILE A 64 12.04 -6.96 8.85
N GLY A 65 12.56 -6.44 7.73
CA GLY A 65 13.98 -6.50 7.36
C GLY A 65 14.42 -7.82 6.73
N GLN A 66 13.60 -8.88 6.77
CA GLN A 66 13.87 -10.13 6.08
C GLN A 66 13.54 -10.03 4.59
N THR A 67 14.08 -10.96 3.80
CA THR A 67 13.68 -11.11 2.41
C THR A 67 12.50 -12.09 2.28
N PRO A 68 11.50 -11.87 1.39
CA PRO A 68 10.40 -12.82 1.19
C PRO A 68 10.86 -14.22 0.75
N ARG A 69 12.15 -14.37 0.38
CA ARG A 69 12.78 -15.66 0.08
C ARG A 69 12.75 -16.64 1.25
N ILE A 70 12.55 -16.19 2.49
CA ILE A 70 12.35 -17.06 3.66
C ILE A 70 11.16 -18.02 3.49
N LEU A 71 10.20 -17.67 2.63
CA LEU A 71 9.03 -18.50 2.33
C LEU A 71 9.27 -19.51 1.21
N GLN A 72 10.44 -19.50 0.56
CA GLN A 72 10.75 -20.41 -0.54
C GLN A 72 11.37 -21.71 -0.02
N GLY A 73 11.13 -22.80 -0.73
CA GLY A 73 11.71 -24.10 -0.41
C GLY A 73 11.84 -25.02 -1.62
N PRO A 74 11.99 -26.33 -1.40
CA PRO A 74 12.29 -27.30 -2.46
C PRO A 74 11.28 -27.32 -3.62
N LEU A 75 9.99 -27.14 -3.31
CA LEU A 75 8.91 -27.20 -4.31
C LEU A 75 8.59 -25.84 -4.95
N THR A 76 9.25 -24.76 -4.53
CA THR A 76 9.05 -23.44 -5.13
C THR A 76 9.50 -23.46 -6.60
N ASN A 77 8.61 -23.05 -7.49
CA ASN A 77 8.83 -23.09 -8.93
C ASN A 77 9.90 -22.07 -9.35
N ARG A 78 11.11 -22.56 -9.65
CA ARG A 78 12.26 -21.73 -10.05
C ARG A 78 12.04 -20.98 -11.36
N LYS A 79 11.20 -21.48 -12.26
CA LYS A 79 10.83 -20.75 -13.49
C LYS A 79 9.98 -19.53 -13.13
N THR A 80 8.92 -19.72 -12.34
CA THR A 80 8.08 -18.62 -11.83
C THR A 80 8.92 -17.55 -11.12
N MET A 81 9.89 -17.95 -10.29
CA MET A 81 10.76 -16.99 -9.59
C MET A 81 11.69 -16.20 -10.53
N ARG A 82 12.16 -16.82 -11.64
CA ARG A 82 12.95 -16.11 -12.65
C ARG A 82 12.11 -15.13 -13.45
N ASP A 83 10.88 -15.52 -13.79
CA ASP A 83 9.93 -14.67 -14.50
C ASP A 83 9.52 -13.48 -13.64
N LEU A 84 9.26 -13.71 -12.34
CA LEU A 84 9.05 -12.66 -11.35
C LEU A 84 10.21 -11.66 -11.33
N LYS A 85 11.44 -12.13 -11.14
CA LYS A 85 12.62 -11.25 -11.10
C LYS A 85 12.74 -10.42 -12.38
N ARG A 86 12.48 -11.03 -13.54
CA ARG A 86 12.53 -10.34 -14.84
C ARG A 86 11.50 -9.23 -14.94
N SER A 87 10.24 -9.49 -14.56
CA SER A 87 9.18 -8.47 -14.57
C SER A 87 9.52 -7.31 -13.65
N LEU A 88 9.90 -7.59 -12.40
CA LEU A 88 10.20 -6.55 -11.42
C LEU A 88 11.43 -5.71 -11.82
N THR A 89 12.45 -6.33 -12.44
CA THR A 89 13.63 -5.60 -12.95
C THR A 89 13.25 -4.62 -14.07
N GLN A 90 12.19 -4.91 -14.83
CA GLN A 90 11.64 -4.03 -15.86
C GLN A 90 10.62 -3.02 -15.31
N GLY A 91 10.40 -3.00 -13.98
CA GLY A 91 9.38 -2.18 -13.36
C GLY A 91 7.95 -2.59 -13.74
N LYS A 92 7.75 -3.83 -14.20
CA LYS A 92 6.45 -4.36 -14.60
C LYS A 92 5.82 -5.19 -13.50
N ASP A 93 4.50 -5.19 -13.49
CA ASP A 93 3.72 -6.05 -12.63
C ASP A 93 3.93 -7.53 -12.96
N PHE A 94 3.70 -8.36 -11.95
CA PHE A 94 3.79 -9.81 -12.06
C PHE A 94 2.61 -10.48 -11.36
N SER A 95 1.98 -11.43 -12.05
CA SER A 95 0.99 -12.33 -11.47
C SER A 95 1.47 -13.76 -11.64
N GLY A 96 1.36 -14.57 -10.60
CA GLY A 96 1.75 -15.97 -10.69
C GLY A 96 1.36 -16.78 -9.47
N GLU A 97 1.61 -18.08 -9.60
CA GLU A 97 1.37 -19.05 -8.54
C GLU A 97 2.61 -19.91 -8.32
N THR A 98 2.83 -20.31 -7.07
CA THR A 98 3.89 -21.25 -6.71
C THR A 98 3.63 -21.90 -5.36
N ILE A 99 4.60 -22.67 -4.87
CA ILE A 99 4.59 -23.23 -3.51
C ILE A 99 5.52 -22.41 -2.63
N ASN A 100 4.99 -21.98 -1.50
CA ASN A 100 5.73 -21.38 -0.39
C ASN A 100 5.63 -22.27 0.86
N TYR A 101 6.38 -21.90 1.89
CA TYR A 101 6.51 -22.61 3.15
C TYR A 101 6.22 -21.65 4.32
N LYS A 102 5.37 -22.10 5.24
CA LYS A 102 5.08 -21.40 6.50
C LYS A 102 6.26 -21.58 7.47
N LYS A 103 6.24 -20.84 8.59
CA LYS A 103 7.25 -20.92 9.65
C LYS A 103 7.46 -22.33 10.20
N ASP A 104 6.39 -23.11 10.29
CA ASP A 104 6.41 -24.50 10.76
C ASP A 104 6.94 -25.50 9.71
N GLY A 105 7.30 -25.03 8.51
CA GLY A 105 7.78 -25.85 7.40
C GLY A 105 6.68 -26.48 6.55
N SER A 106 5.40 -26.27 6.86
CA SER A 106 4.30 -26.74 6.02
C SER A 106 4.24 -25.96 4.70
N SER A 107 4.04 -26.67 3.59
CA SER A 107 3.92 -26.05 2.27
C SER A 107 2.50 -25.58 1.99
N TYR A 108 2.35 -24.47 1.28
CA TYR A 108 1.07 -23.97 0.79
C TYR A 108 1.19 -23.46 -0.66
N ASN A 109 0.11 -23.62 -1.42
CA ASN A 109 0.01 -23.01 -2.74
C ASN A 109 -0.34 -21.53 -2.58
N VAL A 110 0.52 -20.67 -3.10
CA VAL A 110 0.34 -19.23 -3.07
C VAL A 110 0.02 -18.73 -4.48
N GLU A 111 -1.03 -17.92 -4.57
CA GLU A 111 -1.30 -17.05 -5.71
C GLU A 111 -0.92 -15.63 -5.29
N TRP A 112 -0.21 -14.90 -6.14
CA TRP A 112 0.12 -13.51 -5.86
C TRP A 112 0.07 -12.60 -7.08
N HIS A 113 -0.13 -11.33 -6.76
CA HIS A 113 0.17 -10.20 -7.63
C HIS A 113 1.23 -9.33 -6.99
N ILE A 114 2.14 -8.80 -7.80
CA ILE A 114 3.22 -7.93 -7.36
C ILE A 114 3.32 -6.75 -8.31
N SER A 115 3.15 -5.54 -7.80
CA SER A 115 3.27 -4.29 -8.55
C SER A 115 4.52 -3.53 -8.16
N ALA A 116 5.16 -2.91 -9.14
CA ALA A 116 6.28 -2.00 -8.92
C ALA A 116 5.75 -0.57 -8.77
N ILE A 117 6.03 0.07 -7.64
CA ILE A 117 5.70 1.48 -7.45
C ILE A 117 6.87 2.30 -7.95
N GLN A 118 6.61 3.24 -8.85
CA GLN A 118 7.62 4.07 -9.50
C GLN A 118 7.37 5.55 -9.23
N ASP A 119 8.42 6.35 -9.21
CA ASP A 119 8.28 7.81 -9.27
C ASP A 119 8.07 8.30 -10.72
N SER A 120 7.87 9.61 -10.88
CA SER A 120 7.67 10.23 -12.20
C SER A 120 8.85 10.10 -13.16
N SER A 121 10.04 9.71 -12.68
CA SER A 121 11.22 9.43 -13.51
C SER A 121 11.30 7.95 -13.93
N GLY A 122 10.35 7.11 -13.50
CA GLY A 122 10.36 5.67 -13.71
C GLY A 122 11.27 4.90 -12.75
N LYS A 123 11.80 5.56 -11.70
CA LYS A 123 12.61 4.90 -10.68
C LYS A 123 11.70 4.10 -9.76
N ILE A 124 11.99 2.81 -9.59
CA ILE A 124 11.26 1.94 -8.66
C ILE A 124 11.57 2.34 -7.22
N LEU A 125 10.51 2.55 -6.45
CA LEU A 125 10.52 2.97 -5.06
C LEU A 125 10.32 1.80 -4.10
N CYS A 126 9.34 0.95 -4.38
CA CYS A 126 9.02 -0.24 -3.60
C CYS A 126 8.25 -1.26 -4.45
N PHE A 127 8.09 -2.47 -3.91
CA PHE A 127 7.21 -3.48 -4.48
C PHE A 127 6.08 -3.80 -3.50
N ILE A 128 4.89 -3.97 -4.04
CA ILE A 128 3.69 -4.28 -3.26
C ILE A 128 3.15 -5.60 -3.75
N SER A 129 2.97 -6.54 -2.83
CA SER A 129 2.49 -7.89 -3.10
C SER A 129 1.19 -8.16 -2.36
N ILE A 130 0.20 -8.64 -3.10
CA ILE A 130 -1.04 -9.22 -2.56
C ILE A 130 -0.98 -10.72 -2.79
N GLN A 131 -1.32 -11.51 -1.78
CA GLN A 131 -1.14 -12.95 -1.77
C GLN A 131 -2.36 -13.67 -1.20
N ARG A 132 -2.63 -14.87 -1.70
CA ARG A 132 -3.66 -15.77 -1.19
C ARG A 132 -3.12 -17.18 -1.06
N ASP A 133 -3.48 -17.84 0.04
CA ASP A 133 -3.34 -19.28 0.19
C ASP A 133 -4.48 -19.97 -0.57
N ILE A 134 -4.16 -20.56 -1.72
CA ILE A 134 -5.11 -21.27 -2.58
C ILE A 134 -5.06 -22.79 -2.37
N THR A 135 -4.38 -23.26 -1.32
CA THR A 135 -4.15 -24.70 -1.09
C THR A 135 -5.45 -25.51 -1.09
N GLU A 136 -6.48 -25.03 -0.40
CA GLU A 136 -7.77 -25.73 -0.34
C GLU A 136 -8.52 -25.71 -1.67
N LYS A 137 -8.41 -24.63 -2.45
CA LYS A 137 -9.01 -24.56 -3.80
C LYS A 137 -8.36 -25.56 -4.74
N VAL A 138 -7.02 -25.63 -4.72
CA VAL A 138 -6.24 -26.59 -5.51
C VAL A 138 -6.59 -28.03 -5.13
N LYS A 139 -6.69 -28.35 -3.83
CA LYS A 139 -7.09 -29.69 -3.36
C LYS A 139 -8.49 -30.11 -3.82
N LYS A 140 -9.42 -29.15 -3.89
CA LYS A 140 -10.81 -29.38 -4.34
C LYS A 140 -10.96 -29.44 -5.85
N GLY A 141 -9.88 -29.21 -6.61
CA GLY A 141 -9.92 -29.12 -8.07
C GLY A 141 -10.76 -27.93 -8.57
N GLU A 142 -11.01 -26.94 -7.70
CA GLU A 142 -11.72 -25.73 -8.09
C GLU A 142 -10.82 -24.91 -9.01
N SER A 143 -11.41 -24.39 -10.09
CA SER A 143 -10.69 -23.43 -10.93
C SER A 143 -10.35 -22.22 -10.06
N VAL A 144 -9.06 -21.91 -9.94
CA VAL A 144 -8.61 -20.66 -9.34
C VAL A 144 -8.97 -19.58 -10.35
N THR A 145 -10.16 -18.99 -10.19
CA THR A 145 -10.56 -17.85 -11.01
C THR A 145 -9.52 -16.76 -10.81
N ARG A 146 -8.76 -16.45 -11.88
CA ARG A 146 -7.88 -15.28 -11.97
C ARG A 146 -8.72 -14.01 -11.83
N HIS A 147 -8.99 -13.62 -10.60
CA HIS A 147 -9.60 -12.34 -10.25
C HIS A 147 -8.72 -11.70 -9.18
N LEU A 148 -7.68 -11.05 -9.68
CA LEU A 148 -6.88 -10.09 -8.94
C LEU A 148 -7.72 -8.82 -8.77
N ARG A 149 -8.09 -8.48 -7.55
CA ARG A 149 -8.36 -7.08 -7.23
C ARG A 149 -7.02 -6.37 -7.04
N LEU A 150 -6.37 -6.06 -8.16
CA LEU A 150 -5.35 -5.01 -8.27
C LEU A 150 -5.78 -3.74 -7.50
N GLU A 151 -7.08 -3.45 -7.55
CA GLU A 151 -7.82 -2.36 -6.90
C GLU A 151 -7.60 -2.24 -5.38
N MET A 152 -7.57 -3.37 -4.66
CA MET A 152 -7.39 -3.38 -3.21
C MET A 152 -5.92 -3.21 -2.81
N GLY A 153 -4.99 -3.72 -3.62
CA GLY A 153 -3.56 -3.54 -3.37
C GLY A 153 -3.10 -2.11 -3.59
N ILE A 154 -3.66 -1.44 -4.61
CA ILE A 154 -3.42 -0.02 -4.87
C ILE A 154 -4.03 0.83 -3.75
N THR A 155 -5.29 0.59 -3.36
CA THR A 155 -5.91 1.31 -2.23
C THR A 155 -5.14 1.12 -0.92
N SER A 156 -4.66 -0.11 -0.66
CA SER A 156 -3.83 -0.42 0.51
C SER A 156 -2.46 0.23 0.42
N ALA A 157 -1.84 0.24 -0.76
CA ALA A 157 -0.61 0.97 -1.02
C ALA A 157 -0.77 2.45 -0.69
N THR A 158 -1.83 3.08 -1.19
CA THR A 158 -2.19 4.47 -0.91
C THR A 158 -2.28 4.72 0.60
N GLN A 159 -2.92 3.84 1.36
CA GLN A 159 -3.02 3.92 2.82
C GLN A 159 -1.70 3.64 3.58
N ILE A 160 -0.84 2.75 3.06
CA ILE A 160 0.49 2.48 3.62
C ILE A 160 1.43 3.68 3.40
N LEU A 161 1.31 4.35 2.26
CA LEU A 161 2.09 5.54 1.90
C LEU A 161 1.65 6.78 2.69
N LEU A 162 0.38 6.83 3.11
CA LEU A 162 -0.16 7.86 3.99
C LEU A 162 0.36 7.77 5.45
N SER A 163 0.84 6.61 5.90
CA SER A 163 1.06 6.31 7.33
C SER A 163 2.51 6.11 7.78
N THR A 164 3.49 6.07 6.86
CA THR A 164 4.88 5.71 7.20
C THR A 164 5.92 6.82 6.97
N SER A 165 5.52 8.10 6.97
CA SER A 165 6.44 9.21 6.65
C SER A 165 7.19 8.98 5.33
N VAL A 166 6.49 8.46 4.34
CA VAL A 166 7.05 8.22 3.02
C VAL A 166 7.17 9.56 2.29
N GLU A 167 8.21 9.72 1.46
CA GLU A 167 8.37 10.91 0.62
C GLU A 167 7.04 11.22 -0.10
N LEU A 168 6.60 12.50 -0.05
CA LEU A 168 5.38 13.03 -0.71
C LEU A 168 5.15 12.51 -2.14
N LYS A 169 6.23 12.19 -2.85
CA LYS A 169 6.23 11.61 -4.20
C LYS A 169 5.48 10.29 -4.29
N ILE A 170 5.67 9.41 -3.31
CA ILE A 170 5.10 8.06 -3.35
C ILE A 170 3.60 8.13 -3.02
N LEU A 171 3.23 8.97 -2.05
CA LEU A 171 1.84 9.27 -1.72
C LEU A 171 1.07 9.83 -2.92
N LYS A 172 1.65 10.83 -3.61
CA LYS A 172 1.07 11.42 -4.81
C LYS A 172 0.79 10.37 -5.89
N TYR A 173 1.76 9.51 -6.18
CA TYR A 173 1.60 8.48 -7.20
C TYR A 173 0.48 7.48 -6.87
N ALA A 174 0.38 7.04 -5.61
CA ALA A 174 -0.67 6.11 -5.22
C ALA A 174 -2.07 6.72 -5.29
N MET A 175 -2.19 8.02 -5.01
CA MET A 175 -3.42 8.77 -5.22
C MET A 175 -3.74 8.97 -6.71
N GLU A 176 -2.74 9.15 -7.60
CA GLU A 176 -2.95 9.20 -9.06
C GLU A 176 -3.53 7.87 -9.57
N GLN A 177 -3.03 6.74 -9.08
CA GLN A 177 -3.56 5.42 -9.45
C GLN A 177 -4.98 5.19 -8.92
N PHE A 178 -5.27 5.64 -7.69
CA PHE A 178 -6.61 5.57 -7.12
C PHE A 178 -7.60 6.44 -7.89
N LEU A 179 -7.18 7.63 -8.30
CA LEU A 179 -8.00 8.59 -9.03
C LEU A 179 -8.47 8.07 -10.39
N VAL A 180 -7.56 7.44 -11.14
CA VAL A 180 -7.90 6.71 -12.38
C VAL A 180 -8.88 5.56 -12.11
N PHE A 181 -8.78 4.91 -10.95
CA PHE A 181 -9.67 3.80 -10.59
C PHE A 181 -11.09 4.27 -10.24
N VAL A 182 -11.24 5.32 -9.45
CA VAL A 182 -12.56 5.84 -9.05
C VAL A 182 -13.26 6.65 -10.15
N ASP A 183 -12.71 6.66 -11.36
CA ASP A 183 -13.19 7.45 -12.51
C ASP A 183 -13.48 8.90 -12.08
N SER A 184 -12.54 9.47 -11.32
CA SER A 184 -12.65 10.82 -10.79
C SER A 184 -11.57 11.69 -11.41
N GLU A 185 -11.91 12.93 -11.70
CA GLU A 185 -10.99 13.86 -12.36
C GLU A 185 -9.96 14.43 -11.36
N ARG A 186 -10.34 14.48 -10.07
CA ARG A 186 -9.58 15.12 -8.99
C ARG A 186 -9.76 14.42 -7.66
N LEU A 187 -8.69 14.41 -6.88
CA LEU A 187 -8.69 13.97 -5.50
C LEU A 187 -7.90 14.95 -4.65
N TYR A 188 -8.52 15.34 -3.55
CA TYR A 188 -7.93 16.26 -2.58
C TYR A 188 -7.74 15.53 -1.26
N LEU A 189 -6.54 15.66 -0.72
CA LEU A 189 -6.23 15.25 0.63
C LEU A 189 -6.07 16.50 1.47
N PHE A 190 -6.90 16.64 2.49
CA PHE A 190 -6.84 17.74 3.44
C PHE A 190 -6.25 17.24 4.76
N LYS A 191 -5.43 18.07 5.40
CA LYS A 191 -4.95 17.88 6.77
C LYS A 191 -5.70 18.83 7.69
N ASN A 192 -5.90 18.44 8.94
CA ASN A 192 -6.36 19.38 9.96
C ASN A 192 -5.38 20.54 10.09
N SER A 193 -5.91 21.76 10.18
CA SER A 193 -5.12 22.93 10.56
C SER A 193 -5.02 23.04 12.09
N GLU A 194 -4.23 23.99 12.58
CA GLU A 194 -4.22 24.35 14.00
C GLU A 194 -5.59 24.89 14.48
N ASN A 195 -6.41 25.36 13.55
CA ASN A 195 -7.80 25.73 13.82
C ASN A 195 -8.70 24.49 13.71
N ALA A 196 -9.32 24.11 14.83
CA ALA A 196 -10.18 22.93 14.95
C ALA A 196 -11.44 22.94 14.07
N ASP A 197 -11.78 24.07 13.44
CA ASP A 197 -12.90 24.20 12.50
C ASP A 197 -12.47 24.11 11.02
N LEU A 198 -11.17 23.98 10.73
CA LEU A 198 -10.62 24.10 9.38
C LEU A 198 -9.67 22.96 9.01
N ALA A 199 -9.76 22.54 7.75
CA ALA A 199 -8.81 21.66 7.08
C ALA A 199 -8.09 22.42 5.96
N GLU A 200 -6.77 22.27 5.88
CA GLU A 200 -5.93 22.82 4.83
C GLU A 200 -5.59 21.76 3.79
N LEU A 201 -5.52 22.15 2.52
CA LEU A 201 -5.10 21.25 1.46
C LEU A 201 -3.67 20.75 1.74
N TYR A 202 -3.51 19.44 1.82
CA TYR A 202 -2.22 18.77 1.99
C TYR A 202 -1.65 18.30 0.65
N LEU A 203 -2.51 17.73 -0.20
CA LEU A 203 -2.12 17.26 -1.53
C LEU A 203 -3.32 17.27 -2.47
N GLU A 204 -3.13 17.86 -3.65
CA GLU A 204 -4.05 17.77 -4.78
C GLU A 204 -3.45 16.82 -5.82
N VAL A 205 -4.30 15.94 -6.34
CA VAL A 205 -3.98 15.05 -7.44
C VAL A 205 -5.02 15.22 -8.53
N ASN A 206 -4.54 15.41 -9.75
CA ASN A 206 -5.35 15.55 -10.95
C ASN A 206 -5.12 14.34 -11.85
N ASP A 207 -6.14 13.96 -12.62
CA ASP A 207 -5.94 13.00 -13.72
C ASP A 207 -4.93 13.58 -14.72
N PRO A 208 -3.78 12.91 -14.95
CA PRO A 208 -2.77 13.39 -15.89
C PRO A 208 -3.23 13.38 -17.36
N SER A 209 -4.33 12.67 -17.67
CA SER A 209 -4.92 12.60 -19.01
C SER A 209 -5.94 13.70 -19.30
N LEU A 210 -6.35 14.48 -18.29
CA LEU A 210 -7.34 15.55 -18.40
C LEU A 210 -6.71 16.93 -18.17
N ASP A 211 -7.09 17.90 -19.00
CA ASP A 211 -6.76 19.30 -18.73
C ASP A 211 -7.70 19.84 -17.66
N THR A 212 -7.17 19.93 -16.44
CA THR A 212 -7.92 20.42 -15.28
C THR A 212 -7.55 21.88 -14.95
N SER A 213 -6.81 22.59 -15.80
CA SER A 213 -6.27 23.92 -15.47
C SER A 213 -7.32 25.01 -15.18
N GLU A 214 -8.57 24.83 -15.63
CA GLU A 214 -9.65 25.81 -15.45
C GLU A 214 -10.51 25.61 -14.18
N ILE A 215 -10.38 24.48 -13.48
CA ILE A 215 -11.21 24.22 -12.29
C ILE A 215 -10.54 24.78 -11.04
N PRO A 216 -11.19 25.67 -10.26
CA PRO A 216 -10.60 26.27 -9.06
C PRO A 216 -10.16 25.21 -8.03
N THR A 217 -8.94 25.34 -7.52
CA THR A 217 -8.45 24.47 -6.44
C THR A 217 -9.02 24.92 -5.10
N THR A 218 -9.69 24.01 -4.40
CA THR A 218 -10.16 24.23 -3.03
C THR A 218 -8.97 24.16 -2.06
N GLN A 219 -8.54 25.30 -1.55
CA GLN A 219 -7.39 25.40 -0.63
C GLN A 219 -7.76 25.09 0.83
N LEU A 220 -9.03 25.24 1.19
CA LEU A 220 -9.50 25.12 2.57
C LEU A 220 -10.92 24.53 2.61
N ILE A 221 -11.16 23.67 3.60
CA ILE A 221 -12.50 23.20 3.96
C ILE A 221 -12.82 23.69 5.36
N THR A 222 -14.05 24.19 5.56
CA THR A 222 -14.58 24.52 6.88
C THR A 222 -15.53 23.42 7.32
N TYR A 223 -15.41 22.93 8.57
CA TYR A 223 -16.29 21.92 9.15
C TYR A 223 -17.69 22.44 9.51
N LYS A 224 -18.11 23.55 8.90
CA LYS A 224 -19.44 24.16 9.03
C LYS A 224 -20.28 23.74 7.81
N GLU A 225 -21.60 23.90 7.91
CA GLU A 225 -22.55 23.59 6.82
C GLU A 225 -22.50 22.08 6.41
N ASP A 226 -22.21 21.77 5.15
CA ASP A 226 -22.32 20.43 4.56
C ASP A 226 -21.38 19.37 5.18
N TYR A 227 -20.36 19.81 5.91
CA TYR A 227 -19.32 18.95 6.49
C TYR A 227 -19.47 18.71 8.00
N ILE A 228 -20.53 19.23 8.63
CA ILE A 228 -20.79 19.07 10.08
C ILE A 228 -20.87 17.59 10.49
N ARG A 229 -21.47 16.73 9.66
CA ARG A 229 -21.55 15.28 9.95
C ARG A 229 -20.18 14.63 10.04
N TRP A 230 -19.21 15.17 9.30
CA TRP A 230 -17.84 14.68 9.26
C TRP A 230 -16.95 15.36 10.27
N LYS A 231 -17.38 16.47 10.90
CA LYS A 231 -16.63 17.18 11.93
C LYS A 231 -16.15 16.22 13.01
N LYS A 232 -16.99 15.32 13.53
CA LYS A 232 -16.56 14.35 14.56
C LYS A 232 -15.48 13.39 14.07
N ILE A 233 -15.57 12.96 12.81
CA ILE A 233 -14.60 12.05 12.17
C ILE A 233 -13.28 12.79 11.92
N PHE A 234 -13.32 13.97 11.32
CA PHE A 234 -12.13 14.76 11.01
C PHE A 234 -11.47 15.39 12.25
N SER A 235 -12.25 15.83 13.25
CA SER A 235 -11.72 16.36 14.52
C SER A 235 -11.02 15.31 15.37
N SER A 236 -11.29 14.01 15.12
CA SER A 236 -10.61 12.88 15.77
C SER A 236 -9.51 12.27 14.89
N GLY A 237 -9.08 12.97 13.84
CA GLY A 237 -8.04 12.49 12.91
C GLY A 237 -8.49 11.43 11.90
N GLY A 238 -9.80 11.18 11.77
CA GLY A 238 -10.37 10.29 10.77
C GLY A 238 -10.21 10.84 9.35
N TYR A 239 -10.19 9.95 8.36
CA TYR A 239 -10.19 10.26 6.93
C TYR A 239 -11.45 9.67 6.28
N LEU A 240 -11.83 10.18 5.10
CA LEU A 240 -12.89 9.65 4.24
C LEU A 240 -12.25 8.90 3.07
#